data_AF-A0A846Z3B0-F1
#
_entry.id   AF-A0A846Z3B0-F1
#
_cell.length_a   1.000
_cell.length_b   1.000
_cell.length_c   1.000
_cell.angle_alpha   90.00
_cell.angle_beta   90.00
_cell.angle_gamma   90.00
#
_symmetry.space_group_name_H-M   'P 1'
#
loop_
_entity.id
_entity.type
_entity.pdbx_description
1 polymer ?
#
loop_
_entity_poly.entity_id
_entity_poly.type
_entity_poly.pdbx_seq_one_letter_code
_entity_poly.pdbx_strand_id
1 'polypeptide(L)'
;MDQEVTDLVLDIVANARPGTLEQPAWARARELDAFHARREELHARRQKGDITDALFLRRSAVLEEILQDLLKEKEAWEAVEASFSDEASERLRQWRTRPEAGGYSLHQRRALVAQTLRSVLVFPAGRGRPRRRGEGYLPILNASLVISPSGEPAQVVRSARAVSMARWKVG
;
A
#
# COMPACT_ATOMS: atom_id res chain seq x y z
N MET A 1 18.33 -15.34 6.35
CA MET A 1 18.27 -14.46 5.17
C MET A 1 16.90 -13.80 5.10
N ASP A 2 15.82 -14.57 5.02
CA ASP A 2 14.45 -14.03 4.89
C ASP A 2 13.99 -13.14 6.06
N GLN A 3 14.36 -13.49 7.30
CA GLN A 3 14.00 -12.68 8.47
C GLN A 3 14.65 -11.28 8.45
N GLU A 4 15.90 -11.17 7.99
CA GLU A 4 16.61 -9.87 7.96
C GLU A 4 16.02 -8.94 6.91
N VAL A 5 15.64 -9.48 5.74
CA VAL A 5 14.94 -8.72 4.70
C VAL A 5 13.57 -8.31 5.21
N THR A 6 12.86 -9.20 5.91
CA THR A 6 11.55 -8.89 6.49
C THR A 6 11.64 -7.77 7.53
N ASP A 7 12.61 -7.85 8.44
CA ASP A 7 12.86 -6.80 9.45
C ASP A 7 13.19 -5.46 8.79
N LEU A 8 14.04 -5.46 7.76
CA LEU A 8 14.41 -4.26 7.00
C LEU A 8 13.20 -3.63 6.30
N VAL A 9 12.42 -4.44 5.59
CA VAL A 9 11.21 -3.99 4.89
C VAL A 9 10.20 -3.42 5.89
N LEU A 10 9.99 -4.12 7.01
CA LEU A 10 9.04 -3.69 8.02
C LEU A 10 9.46 -2.39 8.69
N ASP A 11 10.76 -2.20 8.96
CA ASP A 11 11.28 -0.95 9.51
C ASP A 11 11.04 0.23 8.56
N ILE A 12 11.26 0.03 7.25
CA ILE A 12 11.00 1.05 6.23
C ILE A 12 9.50 1.38 6.13
N VAL A 13 8.65 0.34 6.10
CA VAL A 13 7.19 0.51 6.02
C VAL A 13 6.64 1.20 7.26
N ALA A 14 7.08 0.80 8.45
CA ALA A 14 6.63 1.37 9.71
C ALA A 14 7.00 2.85 9.82
N ASN A 15 8.22 3.22 9.44
CA ASN A 15 8.73 4.59 9.56
C ASN A 15 8.36 5.50 8.38
N ALA A 16 7.61 5.02 7.38
CA ALA A 16 7.06 5.88 6.34
C ALA A 16 6.19 7.00 6.97
N ARG A 17 6.33 8.24 6.51
CA ARG A 17 5.56 9.34 7.11
C ARG A 17 4.06 9.14 6.84
N PRO A 18 3.20 9.23 7.87
CA PRO A 18 1.74 9.19 7.68
C PRO A 18 1.29 10.19 6.61
N GLY A 19 0.41 9.75 5.71
CA GLY A 19 -0.15 10.60 4.65
C GLY A 19 0.82 11.00 3.53
N THR A 20 2.04 10.45 3.50
CA THR A 20 2.98 10.65 2.37
C THR A 20 2.93 9.54 1.33
N LEU A 21 2.26 8.43 1.67
CA LEU A 21 1.96 7.37 0.75
C LEU A 21 0.59 7.67 0.14
N GLU A 22 0.51 7.55 -1.18
CA GLU A 22 -0.72 7.76 -1.93
C GLU A 22 -0.92 6.56 -2.85
N GLN A 23 -2.16 6.11 -3.01
CA GLN A 23 -2.49 5.16 -4.06
C GLN A 23 -3.14 5.87 -5.24
N PRO A 24 -3.02 5.33 -6.46
CA PRO A 24 -3.71 5.90 -7.61
C PRO A 24 -5.22 5.85 -7.39
N ALA A 25 -5.93 6.83 -7.96
CA ALA A 25 -7.38 6.87 -7.95
C ALA A 25 -7.98 5.51 -8.38
N TRP A 26 -9.04 5.08 -7.69
CA TRP A 26 -9.69 3.81 -7.99
C TRP A 26 -10.21 3.79 -9.43
N ALA A 27 -9.65 2.91 -10.25
CA ALA A 27 -9.86 2.89 -11.70
C ALA A 27 -11.33 2.68 -12.10
N ARG A 28 -12.12 1.99 -11.26
CA ARG A 28 -13.52 1.64 -11.53
C ARG A 28 -14.53 2.62 -10.94
N ALA A 29 -14.10 3.77 -10.43
CA ALA A 29 -15.01 4.80 -9.90
C ALA A 29 -16.10 5.20 -10.93
N ARG A 30 -15.69 5.44 -12.18
CA ARG A 30 -16.63 5.77 -13.27
C ARG A 30 -17.61 4.65 -13.59
N GLU A 31 -17.18 3.40 -13.41
CA GLU A 31 -18.03 2.24 -13.65
C GLU A 31 -19.10 2.13 -12.57
N LEU A 32 -18.72 2.32 -11.29
CA LEU A 32 -19.66 2.37 -10.16
C LEU A 32 -20.73 3.45 -10.39
N ASP A 33 -20.32 4.67 -10.76
CA ASP A 33 -21.24 5.77 -11.05
C ASP A 33 -22.21 5.41 -12.20
N ALA A 34 -21.71 4.78 -13.26
CA ALA A 34 -22.52 4.35 -14.38
C ALA A 34 -23.55 3.28 -14.00
N PHE A 35 -23.20 2.33 -13.12
CA PHE A 35 -24.14 1.33 -12.63
C PHE A 35 -25.18 1.91 -11.68
N HIS A 36 -24.81 2.88 -10.83
CA HIS A 36 -25.78 3.64 -10.05
C HIS A 36 -26.78 4.37 -10.95
N ALA A 37 -26.31 5.07 -11.99
CA ALA A 37 -27.19 5.75 -12.94
C ALA A 37 -28.16 4.79 -13.65
N ARG A 38 -27.67 3.61 -14.08
CA ARG A 38 -28.52 2.56 -14.68
C ARG A 38 -29.58 2.03 -13.73
N ARG A 39 -29.25 1.90 -12.44
CA ARG A 39 -30.21 1.48 -11.41
C ARG A 39 -31.31 2.52 -11.25
N GLU A 40 -30.94 3.79 -11.10
CA GLU A 40 -31.92 4.89 -10.97
C GLU A 40 -32.82 5.00 -12.22
N GLU A 41 -32.25 4.82 -13.42
CA GLU A 41 -33.02 4.77 -14.66
C GLU A 41 -34.02 3.61 -14.67
N LEU A 42 -33.60 2.41 -14.23
CA LEU A 42 -34.48 1.25 -14.15
C LEU A 42 -35.65 1.49 -13.18
N HIS A 43 -35.40 2.11 -12.03
CA HIS A 43 -36.45 2.52 -11.09
C HIS A 43 -37.40 3.56 -11.69
N ALA A 44 -36.88 4.57 -12.37
CA ALA A 44 -37.69 5.60 -13.03
C ALA A 44 -38.61 4.99 -14.10
N ARG A 45 -38.10 4.05 -14.91
CA ARG A 45 -38.90 3.32 -15.91
C ARG A 45 -39.99 2.46 -15.27
N ARG A 46 -39.70 1.83 -14.13
CA ARG A 46 -40.70 1.06 -13.38
C ARG A 46 -41.83 1.95 -12.87
N GLN A 47 -41.49 3.11 -12.30
CA GLN A 47 -42.46 4.09 -11.79
C GLN A 47 -43.34 4.66 -12.91
N LYS A 48 -42.79 4.86 -14.11
CA LYS A 48 -43.54 5.28 -15.30
C LYS A 48 -44.45 4.20 -15.89
N GLY A 49 -44.28 2.94 -15.48
CA GLY A 49 -44.99 1.79 -16.05
C GLY A 49 -44.42 1.30 -17.38
N ASP A 50 -43.24 1.77 -17.79
CA ASP A 50 -42.60 1.42 -19.07
C ASP A 50 -42.11 -0.04 -19.11
N ILE A 51 -42.03 -0.70 -17.95
CA ILE A 51 -41.55 -2.06 -17.80
C ILE A 51 -42.41 -2.87 -16.83
N THR A 52 -42.55 -4.16 -17.15
CA THR A 52 -43.25 -5.13 -16.32
C THR A 52 -42.45 -5.46 -15.06
N ASP A 53 -43.15 -5.93 -14.03
CA ASP A 53 -42.54 -6.27 -12.74
C ASP A 53 -41.50 -7.39 -12.88
N ALA A 54 -41.82 -8.44 -13.64
CA ALA A 54 -40.92 -9.55 -13.89
C ALA A 54 -39.61 -9.12 -14.58
N LEU A 55 -39.70 -8.17 -15.52
CA LEU A 55 -38.52 -7.65 -16.21
C LEU A 55 -37.68 -6.73 -15.32
N PHE A 56 -38.34 -5.93 -14.47
CA PHE A 56 -37.69 -5.12 -13.46
C PHE A 56 -36.88 -5.99 -12.49
N LEU A 57 -37.52 -6.98 -11.85
CA LEU A 57 -36.90 -7.86 -10.86
C LEU A 57 -35.67 -8.61 -11.43
N ARG A 58 -35.78 -9.12 -12.67
CA ARG A 58 -34.65 -9.80 -13.31
C ARG A 58 -33.46 -8.87 -13.55
N ARG A 59 -33.71 -7.64 -14.00
CA ARG A 59 -32.64 -6.67 -14.30
C ARG A 59 -32.06 -6.05 -13.03
N SER A 60 -32.90 -5.77 -12.03
CA SER A 60 -32.44 -5.23 -10.75
C SER A 60 -31.53 -6.22 -10.03
N ALA A 61 -31.85 -7.52 -10.04
CA ALA A 61 -31.01 -8.53 -9.40
C ALA A 61 -29.57 -8.53 -9.96
N VAL A 62 -29.42 -8.50 -11.28
CA VAL A 62 -28.10 -8.46 -11.93
C VAL A 62 -27.36 -7.15 -11.63
N LEU A 63 -28.07 -6.01 -11.64
CA LEU A 63 -27.46 -4.72 -11.32
C LEU A 63 -26.98 -4.65 -9.87
N GLU A 64 -27.78 -5.17 -8.93
CA GLU A 64 -27.42 -5.20 -7.50
C GLU A 64 -26.24 -6.12 -7.24
N GLU A 65 -26.14 -7.27 -7.91
CA GLU A 65 -24.96 -8.15 -7.80
C GLU A 65 -23.68 -7.43 -8.23
N ILE A 66 -23.71 -6.77 -9.40
CA ILE A 66 -22.55 -6.02 -9.91
C ILE A 66 -22.20 -4.84 -8.99
N LEU A 67 -23.21 -4.12 -8.49
CA LEU A 67 -23.00 -3.00 -7.56
C LEU A 67 -22.38 -3.48 -6.24
N GLN A 68 -22.84 -4.61 -5.70
CA GLN A 68 -22.27 -5.18 -4.48
C GLN A 68 -20.79 -5.55 -4.67
N ASP A 69 -20.42 -6.13 -5.81
CA ASP A 69 -19.02 -6.46 -6.08
C ASP A 69 -18.16 -5.22 -6.25
N LEU A 70 -18.65 -4.19 -6.96
CA LEU A 70 -17.97 -2.91 -7.10
C LEU A 70 -17.80 -2.19 -5.75
N LEU A 71 -18.80 -2.24 -4.88
CA LEU A 71 -18.73 -1.64 -3.54
C LEU A 71 -17.73 -2.36 -2.65
N LYS A 72 -17.68 -3.70 -2.69
CA LYS A 72 -16.65 -4.48 -1.97
C LYS A 72 -15.25 -4.16 -2.47
N GLU A 73 -15.07 -4.03 -3.78
CA GLU A 73 -13.78 -3.64 -4.35
C GLU A 73 -13.37 -2.23 -3.90
N LYS A 74 -14.33 -1.28 -3.91
CA LYS A 74 -14.11 0.08 -3.40
C LYS A 74 -13.73 0.08 -1.92
N GLU A 75 -14.45 -0.66 -1.09
CA GLU A 75 -14.16 -0.78 0.34
C GLU A 75 -12.75 -1.34 0.58
N ALA A 76 -12.34 -2.35 -0.19
CA ALA A 76 -10.99 -2.90 -0.12
C ALA A 76 -9.92 -1.87 -0.51
N TRP A 77 -10.19 -1.05 -1.54
CA TRP A 77 -9.31 0.05 -1.95
C TRP A 77 -9.24 1.15 -0.88
N GLU A 78 -10.36 1.55 -0.28
CA GLU A 78 -10.41 2.55 0.80
C GLU A 78 -9.69 2.05 2.06
N ALA A 79 -9.79 0.76 2.37
CA ALA A 79 -9.06 0.14 3.48
C ALA A 79 -7.53 0.17 3.26
N VAL A 80 -7.07 0.12 2.01
CA VAL A 80 -5.65 0.36 1.68
C VAL A 80 -5.30 1.83 1.91
N GLU A 81 -6.11 2.76 1.42
CA GLU A 81 -5.88 4.21 1.60
C GLU A 81 -5.76 4.57 3.09
N ALA A 82 -6.66 4.05 3.92
CA ALA A 82 -6.66 4.29 5.35
C ALA A 82 -5.34 3.83 6.01
N SER A 83 -4.80 2.69 5.58
CA SER A 83 -3.54 2.14 6.14
C SER A 83 -2.32 3.04 5.92
N PHE A 84 -2.37 3.93 4.92
CA PHE A 84 -1.28 4.86 4.63
C PHE A 84 -1.20 6.01 5.63
N SER A 85 -2.33 6.31 6.29
CA SER A 85 -2.45 7.35 7.31
C SER A 85 -2.09 6.86 8.72
N ASP A 86 -1.93 5.56 8.92
CA ASP A 86 -1.60 5.00 10.23
C ASP A 86 -0.23 5.44 10.74
N GLU A 87 -0.09 5.63 12.05
CA GLU A 87 1.21 5.93 12.66
C GLU A 87 2.12 4.70 12.70
N ALA A 88 3.43 4.91 12.87
CA ALA A 88 4.42 3.83 12.87
C ALA A 88 4.12 2.71 13.88
N SER A 89 3.72 3.07 15.10
CA SER A 89 3.35 2.12 16.17
C SER A 89 2.09 1.33 15.82
N GLU A 90 1.11 1.99 15.22
CA GLU A 90 -0.15 1.41 14.75
C GLU A 90 0.09 0.43 13.60
N ARG A 91 0.86 0.84 12.59
CA ARG A 91 1.22 -0.03 11.46
C ARG A 91 1.92 -1.29 11.93
N LEU A 92 2.88 -1.17 12.86
CA LEU A 92 3.57 -2.34 13.42
C LEU A 92 2.63 -3.26 14.19
N ARG A 93 1.68 -2.70 14.95
CA ARG A 93 0.66 -3.48 15.65
C ARG A 93 -0.21 -4.23 14.64
N GLN A 94 -0.83 -3.54 13.70
CA GLN A 94 -1.73 -4.13 12.72
C GLN A 94 -1.03 -5.12 11.78
N TRP A 95 0.25 -4.92 11.47
CA TRP A 95 1.05 -5.86 10.68
C TRP A 95 1.25 -7.21 11.38
N ARG A 96 1.45 -7.17 12.70
CA ARG A 96 1.65 -8.37 13.53
C ARG A 96 0.33 -9.05 13.90
N THR A 97 -0.75 -8.30 13.93
CA THR A 97 -2.10 -8.83 14.15
C THR A 97 -2.57 -9.61 12.92
N ARG A 98 -3.36 -10.67 13.14
CA ARG A 98 -3.98 -11.42 12.05
C ARG A 98 -5.17 -10.64 11.47
N PRO A 99 -5.49 -10.78 10.17
CA PRO A 99 -6.61 -10.07 9.56
C PRO A 99 -7.94 -10.25 10.30
N GLU A 100 -8.22 -11.46 10.80
CA GLU A 100 -9.47 -11.78 11.50
C GLU A 100 -9.59 -11.07 12.87
N ALA A 101 -8.46 -10.60 13.41
CA ALA A 101 -8.39 -9.86 14.67
C ALA A 101 -8.17 -8.35 14.46
N GLY A 102 -8.41 -7.83 13.25
CA GLY A 102 -8.24 -6.41 12.91
C GLY A 102 -6.84 -6.04 12.47
N GLY A 103 -6.03 -7.00 12.02
CA GLY A 103 -4.73 -6.73 11.40
C GLY A 103 -4.85 -6.44 9.90
N TYR A 104 -3.75 -6.01 9.29
CA TYR A 104 -3.74 -5.77 7.85
C TYR A 104 -3.94 -7.05 7.05
N SER A 105 -4.83 -6.98 6.06
CA SER A 105 -4.95 -7.96 4.99
C SER A 105 -3.66 -8.08 4.18
N LEU A 106 -3.50 -9.18 3.45
CA LEU A 106 -2.36 -9.36 2.55
C LEU A 106 -2.31 -8.27 1.46
N HIS A 107 -3.47 -7.77 1.03
CA HIS A 107 -3.57 -6.70 0.04
C HIS A 107 -3.01 -5.39 0.60
N GLN A 108 -3.44 -4.97 1.79
CA GLN A 108 -2.92 -3.78 2.49
C GLN A 108 -1.41 -3.87 2.71
N ARG A 109 -0.90 -5.01 3.18
CA ARG A 109 0.54 -5.22 3.38
C ARG A 109 1.35 -5.06 2.09
N ARG A 110 0.86 -5.64 0.99
CA ARG A 110 1.49 -5.53 -0.33
C ARG A 110 1.47 -4.10 -0.85
N ALA A 111 0.35 -3.39 -0.66
CA ALA A 111 0.22 -1.99 -1.06
C ALA A 111 1.19 -1.09 -0.28
N LEU A 112 1.26 -1.25 1.04
CA LEU A 112 2.22 -0.54 1.91
C LEU A 112 3.67 -0.77 1.46
N VAL A 113 4.05 -2.02 1.16
CA VAL A 113 5.40 -2.33 0.65
C VAL A 113 5.63 -1.72 -0.72
N ALA A 114 4.68 -1.86 -1.65
CA ALA A 114 4.81 -1.35 -3.01
C ALA A 114 4.89 0.18 -3.07
N GLN A 115 4.24 0.89 -2.13
CA GLN A 115 4.31 2.34 -2.04
C GLN A 115 5.56 2.84 -1.32
N THR A 116 6.21 2.00 -0.51
CA THR A 116 7.43 2.38 0.21
C THR A 116 8.71 1.97 -0.51
N LEU A 117 8.70 0.81 -1.16
CA LEU A 117 9.86 0.18 -1.75
C LEU A 117 9.62 -0.15 -3.22
N ARG A 118 10.59 0.24 -4.05
CA ARG A 118 10.67 -0.20 -5.44
C ARG A 118 11.32 -1.57 -5.56
N SER A 119 12.41 -1.79 -4.82
CA SER A 119 13.16 -3.05 -4.84
C SER A 119 14.12 -3.15 -3.67
N VAL A 120 14.58 -4.36 -3.36
CA VAL A 120 15.69 -4.60 -2.42
C VAL A 120 16.81 -5.31 -3.18
N LEU A 121 17.98 -4.68 -3.30
CA LEU A 121 19.15 -5.31 -3.88
C LEU A 121 19.87 -6.14 -2.81
N VAL A 122 20.14 -7.41 -3.13
CA VAL A 122 20.80 -8.34 -2.24
C VAL A 122 22.19 -8.64 -2.76
N PHE A 123 23.21 -8.28 -2.00
CA PHE A 123 24.59 -8.59 -2.30
C PHE A 123 24.98 -9.88 -1.56
N PRO A 124 25.42 -10.94 -2.26
CA PRO A 124 25.90 -12.14 -1.60
C PRO A 124 27.17 -11.82 -0.80
N ALA A 125 27.30 -12.38 0.40
CA ALA A 125 28.56 -12.28 1.14
C ALA A 125 29.62 -13.14 0.43
N GLY A 126 30.77 -12.56 0.10
CA GLY A 126 31.92 -13.34 -0.36
C GLY A 126 32.36 -14.36 0.69
N ARG A 127 32.95 -15.49 0.25
CA ARG A 127 33.51 -16.50 1.17
C ARG A 127 34.50 -15.83 2.13
N GLY A 128 34.25 -15.97 3.44
CA GLY A 128 35.26 -15.74 4.48
C GLY A 128 35.03 -14.56 5.43
N ARG A 129 33.94 -13.79 5.33
CA ARG A 129 33.61 -12.77 6.34
C ARG A 129 32.21 -12.98 6.93
N PRO A 130 32.06 -13.11 8.25
CA PRO A 130 30.74 -13.06 8.87
C PRO A 130 30.12 -11.69 8.58
N ARG A 131 28.94 -11.73 7.97
CA ARG A 131 28.16 -10.55 7.59
C ARG A 131 27.55 -9.93 8.84
N ARG A 132 27.73 -8.62 9.07
CA ARG A 132 27.03 -7.93 10.17
C ARG A 132 25.56 -7.71 9.77
N ARG A 133 24.66 -7.64 10.76
CA ARG A 133 23.23 -7.39 10.54
C ARG A 133 23.05 -6.09 9.75
N GLY A 134 22.30 -6.14 8.66
CA GLY A 134 22.07 -5.00 7.76
C GLY A 134 23.14 -4.78 6.68
N GLU A 135 24.29 -5.47 6.73
CA GLU A 135 25.24 -5.43 5.62
C GLU A 135 24.67 -6.21 4.43
N GLY A 136 24.94 -5.76 3.19
CA GLY A 136 24.61 -6.46 1.94
C GLY A 136 23.14 -6.43 1.46
N TYR A 137 22.29 -5.59 2.06
CA TYR A 137 20.97 -5.27 1.50
C TYR A 137 20.93 -3.77 1.21
N LEU A 138 20.45 -3.40 0.04
CA LEU A 138 20.24 -2.00 -0.33
C LEU A 138 18.77 -1.81 -0.74
N PRO A 139 17.94 -1.22 0.13
CA PRO A 139 16.57 -0.88 -0.21
C PRO A 139 16.57 0.30 -1.18
N ILE A 140 15.79 0.19 -2.25
CA ILE A 140 15.51 1.28 -3.17
C ILE A 140 14.10 1.77 -2.87
N LEU A 141 14.01 2.94 -2.24
CA LEU A 141 12.74 3.58 -1.88
C LEU A 141 12.03 4.14 -3.11
N ASN A 142 10.72 4.35 -3.01
CA ASN A 142 10.00 5.14 -3.98
C ASN A 142 10.37 6.63 -3.87
N ALA A 143 10.42 7.31 -5.02
CA ALA A 143 10.85 8.70 -5.12
C ALA A 143 9.94 9.66 -4.33
N SER A 144 8.65 9.33 -4.17
CA SER A 144 7.68 10.07 -3.35
C SER A 144 8.07 10.17 -1.87
N LEU A 145 8.91 9.26 -1.37
CA LEU A 145 9.39 9.27 0.01
C LEU A 145 10.74 9.98 0.19
N VAL A 146 11.42 10.34 -0.90
CA VAL A 146 12.72 11.02 -0.85
C VAL A 146 12.49 12.53 -0.82
N ILE A 147 12.10 13.06 0.34
CA ILE A 147 12.01 14.50 0.54
C ILE A 147 13.43 15.04 0.75
N SER A 148 14.01 15.66 -0.28
CA SER A 148 15.18 16.52 -0.12
C SER A 148 14.83 17.64 0.87
N PRO A 149 15.72 18.03 1.82
CA PRO A 149 15.48 19.19 2.69
C PRO A 149 15.37 20.53 1.93
N SER A 150 15.54 20.53 0.60
CA SER A 150 15.49 21.71 -0.28
C SER A 150 14.29 21.78 -1.23
N GLY A 151 13.37 20.80 -1.25
CA GLY A 151 12.19 20.85 -2.12
C GLY A 151 12.42 20.60 -3.62
N GLU A 152 13.61 20.16 -4.03
CA GLU A 152 13.87 19.67 -5.39
C GLU A 152 13.80 18.13 -5.45
N PRO A 153 13.36 17.55 -6.59
CA PRO A 153 13.37 16.09 -6.79
C PRO A 153 14.79 15.58 -6.62
N ALA A 154 15.00 14.75 -5.59
CA ALA A 154 16.30 14.25 -5.21
C ALA A 154 16.93 13.45 -6.37
N GLN A 155 17.95 14.02 -7.01
CA GLN A 155 18.89 13.20 -7.75
C GLN A 155 19.58 12.25 -6.77
N VAL A 156 19.61 10.98 -7.16
CA VAL A 156 20.22 9.84 -6.47
C VAL A 156 21.48 10.25 -5.72
N VAL A 157 21.39 10.40 -4.40
CA VAL A 157 22.54 10.67 -3.54
C VAL A 157 23.37 9.41 -3.44
N ARG A 158 24.45 9.35 -4.23
CA ARG A 158 25.61 8.51 -3.93
C ARG A 158 26.31 9.09 -2.70
N SER A 159 26.05 8.56 -1.52
CA SER A 159 26.87 8.88 -0.33
C SER A 159 27.56 7.63 0.19
N ALA A 160 28.84 7.52 -0.18
CA ALA A 160 29.82 6.69 0.50
C ALA A 160 30.19 7.33 1.85
N ARG A 161 30.21 6.50 2.91
CA ARG A 161 30.92 6.63 4.20
C ARG A 161 30.64 7.84 5.10
N ALA A 162 30.32 7.54 6.36
CA ALA A 162 31.11 7.96 7.52
C ALA A 162 30.75 7.11 8.77
N VAL A 163 31.58 6.12 9.12
CA VAL A 163 31.63 5.57 10.48
C VAL A 163 32.84 6.22 11.15
N SER A 164 32.56 7.06 12.14
CA SER A 164 33.52 7.73 12.99
C SER A 164 34.25 6.71 13.89
N MET A 165 35.57 6.59 13.74
CA MET A 165 36.43 5.86 14.69
C MET A 165 36.97 6.85 15.72
N ALA A 166 36.57 6.68 16.97
CA ALA A 166 37.19 7.32 18.12
C ALA A 166 38.20 6.37 18.78
N ARG A 167 39.34 6.96 19.18
CA ARG A 167 40.35 6.53 20.17
C ARG A 167 41.36 5.44 19.78
N TRP A 168 42.54 5.92 19.40
CA TRP A 168 43.82 5.39 19.88
C TRP A 168 44.49 6.48 20.73
N LYS A 169 44.90 6.15 21.96
CA LYS A 169 45.89 6.89 22.75
C LYS A 169 46.90 5.85 23.25
N VAL A 170 48.12 5.91 22.72
CA VAL A 170 49.33 5.35 23.31
C VAL A 170 50.34 6.48 23.33
N GLY A 171 50.90 6.73 24.51
CA GLY A 171 51.81 7.80 24.86
C GLY A 171 51.89 7.85 26.37
#